data_AF-A0A447QWV9-F1
#
_entry.id   AF-A0A447QWV9-F1
#
_cell.length_a   1.000
_cell.length_b   1.000
_cell.length_c   1.000
_cell.angle_alpha   90.00
_cell.angle_beta   90.00
_cell.angle_gamma   90.00
#
_symmetry.space_group_name_H-M   'P 1'
#
loop_
_entity.id
_entity.type
_entity.pdbx_description
1 polymer ?
#
loop_
_entity_poly.entity_id
_entity_poly.type
_entity_poly.pdbx_seq_one_letter_code
_entity_poly.pdbx_strand_id
1 'polypeptide(L)' 'MTVGKPRVTAIHPASGISEAELLALAAAVEQGATHPLAQAIVREAQTRDLAIPTAESQRTLAGTGLKRRLTANVF' A
#
# COMPACT_ATOMS: atom_id res chain seq x y z
N MET A 1 -15.03 19.53 -12.03
CA MET A 1 -13.79 19.70 -11.24
C MET A 1 -13.46 18.37 -10.61
N THR A 2 -12.31 17.78 -10.90
CA THR A 2 -11.87 16.58 -10.18
C THR A 2 -11.37 17.01 -8.81
N VAL A 3 -11.75 16.27 -7.77
CA VAL A 3 -11.18 16.46 -6.43
C VAL A 3 -9.70 16.14 -6.56
N GLY A 4 -8.80 17.10 -6.33
CA GLY A 4 -7.35 16.96 -6.56
C GLY A 4 -6.64 15.94 -5.66
N LYS A 5 -7.37 14.98 -5.09
CA LYS A 5 -6.88 13.92 -4.21
C LYS A 5 -7.10 12.56 -4.89
N PRO A 6 -6.04 11.83 -5.24
CA PRO A 6 -6.17 10.50 -5.82
C PRO A 6 -6.95 9.55 -4.88
N ARG A 7 -7.71 8.63 -5.48
CA ARG A 7 -8.45 7.57 -4.79
C ARG A 7 -8.23 6.24 -5.52
N VAL A 8 -8.16 5.14 -4.77
CA VAL A 8 -8.16 3.80 -5.34
C VAL A 8 -9.53 3.50 -5.95
N THR A 9 -9.56 3.13 -7.23
CA THR A 9 -10.79 2.85 -7.98
C THR A 9 -10.98 1.36 -8.27
N ALA A 10 -9.90 0.60 -8.37
CA ALA A 10 -9.91 -0.84 -8.60
C ALA A 10 -8.64 -1.48 -8.02
N ILE A 11 -8.74 -2.75 -7.64
CA ILE A 11 -7.63 -3.57 -7.14
C ILE A 11 -7.69 -4.90 -7.91
N HIS A 12 -6.58 -5.30 -8.50
CA HIS A 12 -6.50 -6.52 -9.31
C HIS A 12 -5.40 -7.43 -8.76
N PRO A 13 -5.72 -8.33 -7.82
CA PRO A 13 -4.75 -9.24 -7.24
C PRO A 13 -4.42 -10.41 -8.17
N ALA A 14 -3.25 -11.00 -7.97
CA ALA A 14 -2.91 -12.27 -8.61
C ALA A 14 -3.73 -13.42 -8.01
N SER A 15 -3.86 -14.53 -8.76
CA SER A 15 -4.56 -15.73 -8.28
C SER A 15 -4.00 -16.21 -6.94
N GLY A 16 -4.89 -16.48 -5.98
CA GLY A 16 -4.51 -16.92 -4.64
C GLY A 16 -4.20 -15.78 -3.65
N ILE A 17 -4.36 -14.51 -4.06
CA ILE A 17 -4.23 -13.33 -3.19
C ILE A 17 -5.57 -12.59 -3.20
N SER A 18 -6.07 -12.19 -2.03
CA SER A 18 -7.24 -11.33 -1.92
C SER A 18 -6.91 -9.86 -2.18
N GLU A 19 -7.90 -9.07 -2.58
CA GLU A 19 -7.72 -7.61 -2.69
C GLU A 19 -7.27 -6.98 -1.37
N ALA A 20 -7.80 -7.49 -0.26
CA ALA A 20 -7.46 -7.02 1.08
C ALA A 20 -5.99 -7.25 1.41
N GLU A 21 -5.46 -8.45 1.13
CA GLU A 21 -4.04 -8.76 1.36
C GLU A 21 -3.14 -7.89 0.49
N LEU A 22 -3.44 -7.77 -0.81
CA LEU A 22 -2.66 -6.93 -1.72
C LEU A 22 -2.66 -5.47 -1.25
N LEU A 23 -3.82 -4.94 -0.86
CA LEU A 23 -3.97 -3.57 -0.40
C LEU A 23 -3.24 -3.32 0.93
N ALA A 24 -3.33 -4.26 1.88
CA ALA A 24 -2.63 -4.17 3.16
C ALA A 24 -1.11 -4.19 2.96
N LEU A 25 -0.59 -5.08 2.11
CA LEU A 25 0.83 -5.12 1.77
C LEU A 25 1.28 -3.84 1.06
N ALA A 26 0.52 -3.35 0.08
CA ALA A 26 0.83 -2.11 -0.62
C ALA A 26 0.85 -0.92 0.35
N ALA A 27 -0.16 -0.80 1.22
CA ALA A 27 -0.20 0.26 2.23
C ALA A 27 1.00 0.19 3.16
N ALA A 28 1.44 -1.00 3.57
CA ALA A 28 2.62 -1.18 4.40
C ALA A 28 3.92 -0.72 3.71
N VAL A 29 4.06 -0.96 2.39
CA VAL A 29 5.16 -0.41 1.58
C VAL A 29 5.10 1.11 1.50
N GLU A 30 3.91 1.69 1.46
CA GLU A 30 3.69 3.12 1.24
C GLU A 30 3.59 3.96 2.53
N GLN A 31 3.48 3.34 3.71
CA GLN A 31 3.38 4.02 5.01
C GLN A 31 4.49 5.07 5.21
N GLY A 32 4.19 6.36 5.26
CA GLY A 32 5.21 7.41 5.45
C GLY A 32 5.81 7.98 4.16
N ALA A 33 5.38 7.52 2.99
CA ALA A 33 5.65 8.21 1.74
C ALA A 33 4.78 9.48 1.62
N THR A 34 5.35 10.56 1.09
CA THR A 34 4.67 11.86 0.94
C THR A 34 3.90 11.98 -0.37
N HIS A 35 4.06 11.03 -1.30
CA HIS A 35 3.45 11.08 -2.61
C HIS A 35 1.90 10.98 -2.53
N PRO A 36 1.12 11.82 -3.25
CA PRO A 36 -0.34 11.80 -3.18
C PRO A 36 -0.98 10.44 -3.49
N LEU A 37 -0.38 9.64 -4.38
CA LEU A 37 -0.86 8.28 -4.69
C LEU A 37 -0.60 7.30 -3.54
N ALA A 38 0.58 7.36 -2.92
CA ALA A 38 0.93 6.52 -1.78
C ALA A 38 -0.04 6.74 -0.62
N GLN A 39 -0.34 8.01 -0.34
CA GLN A 39 -1.34 8.37 0.65
C GLN A 39 -2.74 7.87 0.30
N ALA A 40 -3.11 7.79 -0.99
CA ALA A 40 -4.40 7.25 -1.42
C ALA A 40 -4.51 5.74 -1.12
N ILE A 41 -3.43 4.99 -1.32
CA ILE A 41 -3.35 3.56 -1.01
C ILE A 41 -3.47 3.34 0.50
N VAL A 42 -2.69 4.08 1.30
CA VAL A 42 -2.73 3.98 2.78
C VAL A 42 -4.12 4.34 3.31
N ARG A 43 -4.74 5.42 2.80
CA ARG A 43 -6.10 5.82 3.18
C ARG A 43 -7.15 4.77 2.81
N GLU A 44 -7.05 4.16 1.63
CA GLU A 44 -8.00 3.11 1.24
C GLU A 44 -7.88 1.88 2.15
N ALA A 45 -6.65 1.47 2.51
CA ALA A 45 -6.44 0.36 3.44
C ALA A 45 -7.01 0.65 4.84
N GLN A 46 -6.82 1.88 5.33
CA GLN A 46 -7.41 2.34 6.60
C GLN A 46 -8.94 2.41 6.54
N THR A 47 -9.51 2.89 5.44
CA THR A 47 -10.98 2.99 5.25
C THR A 47 -11.64 1.62 5.23
N ARG A 48 -10.91 0.57 4.81
CA ARG A 48 -11.37 -0.82 4.84
C ARG A 48 -11.01 -1.55 6.14
N ASP A 49 -10.53 -0.83 7.16
CA ASP A 49 -10.11 -1.38 8.46
C ASP A 49 -9.14 -2.57 8.36
N LEU A 50 -8.25 -2.53 7.36
CA LEU A 50 -7.28 -3.61 7.16
C LEU A 50 -6.14 -3.54 8.16
N ALA A 51 -5.71 -4.71 8.66
CA ALA A 51 -4.49 -4.82 9.44
C ALA A 51 -3.28 -4.58 8.53
N ILE A 52 -2.72 -3.38 8.57
CA ILE A 52 -1.55 -3.02 7.76
C ILE A 52 -0.29 -3.48 8.50
N PRO A 53 0.48 -4.44 7.97
CA PRO A 53 1.69 -4.92 8.63
C PRO A 53 2.73 -3.80 8.73
N THR A 54 3.53 -3.80 9.80
CA THR A 54 4.62 -2.83 9.96
C THR A 54 5.79 -3.24 9.07
N ALA A 55 6.26 -2.34 8.21
CA ALA A 55 7.42 -2.58 7.38
C ALA A 55 8.71 -2.21 8.10
N GLU A 56 9.59 -3.19 8.32
CA GLU A 56 10.94 -2.93 8.82
C GLU A 56 11.87 -2.61 7.64
N SER A 57 12.61 -1.50 7.73
CA SER A 57 13.58 -1.02 6.74
C SER A 57 13.01 -0.46 5.42
N GLN A 58 12.87 0.87 5.37
CA GLN A 58 12.65 1.61 4.14
C GLN A 58 13.97 1.79 3.37
N ARG A 59 14.04 1.33 2.11
CA ARG A 59 15.08 1.75 1.17
C ARG A 59 14.42 2.37 -0.07
N THR A 60 14.56 3.68 -0.22
CA THR A 60 14.22 4.40 -1.45
C THR A 60 15.25 4.06 -2.51
N LEU A 61 14.84 3.45 -3.64
CA LEU A 61 15.71 3.27 -4.80
C LEU A 61 15.52 4.50 -5.71
N ALA A 62 16.52 5.40 -5.73
CA ALA A 62 16.47 6.57 -6.58
C ALA A 62 16.38 6.15 -8.06
N GLY A 63 15.29 6.52 -8.73
CA GLY A 63 15.10 6.34 -10.18
C GLY A 63 14.14 5.23 -10.62
N THR A 64 13.58 4.39 -9.73
CA THR A 64 12.73 3.25 -10.17
C THR A 64 11.61 2.82 -9.21
N GLY A 65 11.57 3.30 -7.95
CA GLY A 65 10.47 3.02 -7.04
C GLY A 65 10.86 2.87 -5.56
N LEU A 66 9.89 2.47 -4.74
CA LEU A 66 10.06 2.22 -3.31
C LEU A 66 10.07 0.71 -3.05
N LYS A 67 11.01 0.21 -2.24
CA LYS A 67 11.06 -1.19 -1.80
C LYS A 67 11.08 -1.26 -0.28
N ARG A 68 10.22 -2.09 0.29
CA ARG A 68 10.21 -2.39 1.73
C ARG A 68 10.23 -3.89 1.99
N ARG A 69 10.81 -4.26 3.13
CA ARG A 69 10.73 -5.62 3.64
C ARG A 69 9.53 -5.69 4.58
N LEU A 70 8.64 -6.63 4.30
CA LEU A 70 7.50 -6.92 5.14
C LEU A 70 7.70 -8.31 5.72
N THR A 71 7.62 -8.42 7.03
CA THR A 71 7.50 -9.72 7.70
C THR A 71 6.02 -10.05 7.72
N ALA A 72 5.55 -10.76 6.70
CA ALA A 72 4.18 -11.27 6.65
C ALA A 72 4.18 -12.67 7.28
N ASN A 73 3.54 -12.82 8.44
CA ASN A 73 3.32 -14.14 9.04
C ASN A 73 2.09 -14.73 8.34
N VAL A 74 2.33 -15.59 7.35
CA VAL A 74 1.26 -16.34 6.67
C VAL A 74 1.03 -17.61 7.48
N PHE A 75 -0.13 -17.70 8.14
CA PHE A 75 -0.61 -18.93 8.75
C PHE A 75 -1.42 -19.74 7.74
#